data_AF-A0A7J4IGJ3-F1
#
_entry.id   AF-A0A7J4IGJ3-F1
#
_cell.length_a   1.000
_cell.length_b   1.000
_cell.length_c   1.000
_cell.angle_alpha   90.00
_cell.angle_beta   90.00
_cell.angle_gamma   90.00
#
_symmetry.space_group_name_H-M   'P 1'
#
loop_
_entity.id
_entity.type
_entity.pdbx_description
1 polymer ?
#
loop_
_entity_poly.entity_id
_entity_poly.type
_entity_poly.pdbx_seq_one_letter_code
_entity_poly.pdbx_strand_id
1 'polypeptide(L)'
;GLGSLYGGLAPGQDGNVVVYDLDPANLPSDPLVLEGAFQRAAWFVKTGEIVVKDGDIMSHGNKRTLWVHANAPENPQVTRDIHDKFIKDYTVGLDNYSVRDYLAPNPYVIEVDMEA
;
A
#
# COMPACT_ATOMS: atom_id res chain seq x y z
N GLY A 1 8.62 -8.38 0.12
CA GLY A 1 8.18 -8.78 1.47
C GLY A 1 6.68 -8.67 1.72
N LEU A 2 5.82 -8.65 0.70
CA LEU A 2 4.36 -8.55 0.91
C LEU A 2 3.59 -9.77 0.39
N GLY A 3 4.28 -10.82 -0.06
CA GLY A 3 3.64 -12.00 -0.65
C GLY A 3 2.71 -12.75 0.32
N SER A 4 2.91 -12.61 1.64
CA SER A 4 2.00 -13.13 2.66
C SER A 4 0.67 -12.35 2.74
N LEU A 5 0.61 -11.12 2.21
CA LEU A 5 -0.56 -10.24 2.26
C LEU A 5 -1.19 -10.02 0.88
N TYR A 6 -0.38 -9.89 -0.16
CA TYR A 6 -0.80 -9.45 -1.50
C TYR A 6 -0.25 -10.34 -2.62
N GLY A 7 -0.84 -10.19 -3.80
CA GLY A 7 -0.34 -10.78 -5.05
C GLY A 7 -0.76 -12.23 -5.29
N GLY A 8 -1.62 -12.79 -4.43
CA GLY A 8 -2.23 -14.09 -4.63
C GLY A 8 -3.66 -14.14 -4.10
N LEU A 9 -4.23 -15.37 -4.12
CA LEU A 9 -5.58 -15.68 -3.66
C LEU A 9 -5.58 -16.78 -2.57
N ALA A 10 -4.43 -17.03 -1.94
CA ALA A 10 -4.30 -18.06 -0.92
C ALA A 10 -4.98 -17.63 0.40
N PRO A 11 -5.51 -18.58 1.20
CA PRO A 11 -6.03 -18.26 2.53
C PRO A 11 -5.01 -17.51 3.39
N GLY A 12 -5.45 -16.46 4.08
CA GLY A 12 -4.61 -15.60 4.90
C GLY A 12 -4.07 -14.35 4.19
N GLN A 13 -4.14 -14.29 2.86
CA GLN A 13 -3.89 -13.05 2.12
C GLN A 13 -5.10 -12.11 2.20
N ASP A 14 -4.87 -10.82 1.96
CA ASP A 14 -5.94 -9.85 1.91
C ASP A 14 -6.89 -10.14 0.74
N GLY A 15 -8.19 -9.97 0.99
CA GLY A 15 -9.26 -10.11 -0.01
C GLY A 15 -9.24 -8.99 -1.05
N ASN A 16 -8.15 -8.88 -1.81
CA ASN A 16 -7.97 -7.99 -2.94
C ASN A 16 -8.15 -8.81 -4.22
N VAL A 17 -9.32 -8.74 -4.83
CA VAL A 17 -9.69 -9.59 -5.96
C VAL A 17 -10.30 -8.74 -7.06
N VAL A 18 -9.82 -8.93 -8.28
CA VAL A 18 -10.42 -8.33 -9.48
C VAL A 18 -11.01 -9.44 -10.34
N VAL A 19 -12.21 -9.20 -10.88
CA VAL A 19 -12.88 -10.06 -11.84
C VAL A 19 -13.06 -9.26 -13.12
N TYR A 20 -12.51 -9.77 -14.21
CA TYR A 20 -12.69 -9.21 -15.55
C TYR A 20 -13.75 -10.02 -16.29
N ASP A 21 -14.53 -9.35 -17.13
CA ASP A 21 -15.52 -9.99 -18.00
C ASP A 21 -14.81 -10.59 -19.23
N LEU A 22 -14.01 -11.62 -18.98
CA LEU A 22 -13.24 -12.34 -19.99
C LEU A 22 -13.41 -13.84 -19.75
N ASP A 23 -13.85 -14.56 -20.78
CA ASP A 23 -13.83 -16.01 -20.78
C ASP A 23 -12.42 -16.50 -21.19
N PRO A 24 -11.66 -17.15 -20.30
CA PRO A 24 -10.33 -17.65 -20.63
C PRO A 24 -10.36 -18.77 -21.69
N ALA A 25 -11.48 -19.47 -21.87
CA ALA A 25 -11.63 -20.49 -22.91
C ALA A 25 -11.95 -19.87 -24.28
N ASN A 26 -12.41 -18.62 -24.31
CA ASN A 26 -12.81 -17.91 -25.52
C ASN A 26 -12.39 -16.43 -25.45
N LEU A 27 -11.09 -16.20 -25.39
CA LEU A 27 -10.55 -14.84 -25.34
C LEU A 27 -10.79 -14.11 -26.67
N PRO A 28 -11.18 -12.82 -26.62
CA PRO A 28 -11.32 -12.00 -27.82
C PRO A 28 -9.96 -11.84 -28.50
N SER A 29 -9.93 -11.98 -29.83
CA SER A 29 -8.74 -11.68 -30.64
C SER A 29 -8.56 -10.18 -30.90
N ASP A 30 -9.64 -9.40 -30.76
CA ASP A 30 -9.61 -7.95 -30.89
C ASP A 30 -8.93 -7.32 -29.66
N PRO A 31 -7.77 -6.66 -29.84
CA PRO A 31 -7.06 -6.00 -28.75
C PRO A 31 -7.90 -4.93 -28.04
N LEU A 32 -8.82 -4.25 -28.75
CA LEU A 32 -9.65 -3.19 -28.17
C LEU A 32 -10.67 -3.74 -27.18
N VAL A 33 -11.23 -4.92 -27.47
CA VAL A 33 -12.15 -5.61 -26.55
C VAL A 33 -11.41 -6.07 -25.30
N LEU A 34 -10.21 -6.64 -25.47
CA LEU A 34 -9.37 -7.07 -24.36
C LEU A 34 -8.95 -5.88 -23.48
N GLU A 35 -8.52 -4.78 -24.09
CA GLU A 35 -8.18 -3.54 -23.39
C GLU A 35 -9.39 -2.99 -22.62
N GLY A 36 -10.57 -2.94 -23.24
CA GLY A 36 -11.80 -2.50 -22.59
C GLY A 36 -12.16 -3.31 -21.35
N ALA A 37 -12.00 -4.64 -21.40
CA ALA A 37 -12.26 -5.51 -20.26
C ALA A 37 -11.29 -5.27 -19.10
N PHE A 38 -10.00 -5.04 -19.37
CA PHE A 38 -9.02 -4.71 -18.33
C PHE A 38 -9.19 -3.28 -17.78
N GLN A 39 -9.67 -2.35 -18.60
CA GLN A 39 -9.96 -0.97 -18.17
C GLN A 39 -11.15 -0.90 -17.19
N ARG A 40 -12.18 -1.72 -17.40
CA ARG A 40 -13.39 -1.74 -16.55
C ARG A 40 -13.65 -3.13 -16.00
N ALA A 41 -13.13 -3.37 -14.79
CA ALA A 41 -13.40 -4.61 -14.06
C ALA A 41 -14.92 -4.80 -13.82
N ALA A 42 -15.40 -6.02 -14.00
CA ALA A 42 -16.77 -6.40 -13.64
C ALA A 42 -16.95 -6.32 -12.13
N TRP A 43 -15.95 -6.77 -11.35
CA TRP A 43 -15.93 -6.63 -9.90
C TRP A 43 -14.53 -6.30 -9.42
N PHE A 44 -14.44 -5.40 -8.44
CA PHE A 44 -13.22 -5.23 -7.65
C PHE A 44 -13.58 -5.27 -6.17
N VAL A 45 -12.96 -6.21 -5.47
CA VAL A 45 -13.04 -6.37 -4.02
C VAL A 45 -11.73 -5.89 -3.42
N LYS A 46 -11.81 -4.99 -2.44
CA LYS A 46 -10.67 -4.46 -1.71
C LYS A 46 -10.82 -4.81 -0.23
N THR A 47 -9.91 -5.63 0.29
CA THR A 47 -9.91 -6.09 1.69
C THR A 47 -11.29 -6.63 2.14
N GLY A 48 -11.94 -7.40 1.26
CA GLY A 48 -13.25 -8.00 1.51
C GLY A 48 -14.47 -7.11 1.20
N GLU A 49 -14.27 -5.85 0.83
CA GLU A 49 -15.35 -4.92 0.47
C GLU A 49 -15.46 -4.76 -1.06
N ILE A 50 -16.67 -4.83 -1.61
CA ILE A 50 -16.90 -4.54 -3.04
C ILE A 50 -16.76 -3.03 -3.26
N VAL A 51 -15.76 -2.62 -4.03
CA VAL A 51 -15.47 -1.20 -4.34
C VAL A 51 -15.79 -0.85 -5.79
N VAL A 52 -15.79 -1.82 -6.71
CA VAL A 52 -16.27 -1.65 -8.09
C VAL A 52 -17.23 -2.78 -8.42
N LYS A 53 -18.32 -2.43 -9.11
CA LYS A 53 -19.26 -3.38 -9.70
C LYS A 53 -19.70 -2.86 -11.06
N ASP A 54 -19.66 -3.70 -12.07
CA ASP A 54 -20.03 -3.42 -13.46
C ASP A 54 -19.32 -2.18 -14.04
N GLY A 55 -18.06 -1.97 -13.62
CA GLY A 55 -17.22 -0.84 -14.00
C GLY A 55 -17.55 0.48 -13.28
N ASP A 56 -18.47 0.49 -12.32
CA ASP A 56 -18.85 1.65 -11.52
C ASP A 56 -18.31 1.56 -10.08
N ILE A 57 -17.89 2.69 -9.52
CA ILE A 57 -17.34 2.77 -8.16
C ILE A 57 -18.50 2.72 -7.16
N MET A 58 -18.51 1.69 -6.31
CA MET A 58 -19.52 1.48 -5.26
C MET A 58 -19.08 2.04 -3.91
N SER A 59 -17.78 2.05 -3.64
CA SER A 59 -17.18 2.52 -2.39
C SER A 59 -15.74 2.95 -2.62
N HIS A 60 -15.23 3.82 -1.74
CA HIS A 60 -13.82 4.16 -1.71
C HIS A 60 -12.97 3.15 -0.92
N GLY A 61 -13.61 2.19 -0.26
CA GLY A 61 -12.98 1.11 0.49
C GLY A 61 -12.18 1.56 1.71
N ASN A 62 -11.74 0.58 2.50
CA ASN A 62 -10.86 0.83 3.64
C ASN A 62 -9.37 0.74 3.24
N LYS A 63 -8.75 1.89 2.95
CA LYS A 63 -7.34 1.98 2.52
C LYS A 63 -6.40 2.08 3.71
N ARG A 64 -5.26 1.40 3.64
CA ARG A 64 -4.21 1.41 4.67
C ARG A 64 -2.94 2.08 4.16
N THR A 65 -2.22 2.76 5.05
CA THR A 65 -0.86 3.28 4.82
C THR A 65 0.13 2.28 5.38
N LEU A 66 0.89 1.60 4.50
CA LEU A 66 1.89 0.64 4.92
C LEU A 66 3.23 1.35 5.14
N TRP A 67 3.88 1.10 6.28
CA TRP A 67 5.23 1.57 6.56
C TRP A 67 5.98 0.56 7.43
N VAL A 68 7.31 0.65 7.44
CA VAL A 68 8.17 -0.27 8.19
C VAL A 68 8.63 0.40 9.47
N HIS A 69 8.43 -0.28 10.60
CA HIS A 69 9.09 0.08 11.84
C HIS A 69 10.31 -0.81 12.01
N ALA A 70 11.50 -0.22 11.82
CA ALA A 70 12.76 -0.92 12.02
C ALA A 70 13.18 -0.75 13.48
N ASN A 71 13.07 -1.82 14.27
CA ASN A 71 13.48 -1.85 15.67
C ASN A 71 15.01 -1.98 15.74
N ALA A 72 15.69 -0.84 15.63
CA ALA A 72 17.13 -0.74 15.79
C ALA A 72 17.48 -0.05 17.13
N PRO A 73 18.55 -0.46 17.82
CA PRO A 73 19.04 0.29 18.97
C PRO A 73 19.35 1.74 18.60
N GLU A 74 18.92 2.68 19.44
CA GLU A 74 19.26 4.09 19.23
C GLU A 74 20.77 4.30 19.30
N ASN A 75 21.31 5.03 18.32
CA ASN A 75 22.70 5.44 18.30
C ASN A 75 22.80 6.94 18.68
N PRO A 76 23.36 7.27 19.86
CA PRO A 76 23.46 8.66 20.31
C PRO A 76 24.31 9.54 19.37
N GLN A 77 25.34 8.97 18.74
CA GLN A 77 26.18 9.71 17.78
C GLN A 77 25.37 10.07 16.54
N VAL A 78 24.60 9.14 15.99
CA VAL A 78 23.73 9.40 14.83
C VAL A 78 22.68 10.46 15.17
N THR A 79 22.04 10.35 16.35
CA THR A 79 21.02 11.30 16.79
C THR A 79 21.58 12.72 16.92
N ARG A 80 22.76 12.87 17.53
CA ARG A 80 23.46 14.15 17.64
C ARG A 80 23.83 14.71 16.26
N ASP A 81 24.41 13.88 15.39
CA ASP A 81 24.88 14.31 14.08
C ASP A 81 23.69 14.72 13.17
N ILE A 82 22.52 14.09 13.31
CA ILE A 82 21.26 14.54 12.67
C ILE A 82 20.87 15.92 13.19
N HIS A 83 20.81 16.10 14.51
CA HIS A 83 20.43 17.37 15.11
C HIS A 83 21.35 18.52 14.68
N ASP A 84 22.67 18.30 14.69
CA ASP A 84 23.66 19.29 14.26
C ASP A 84 23.49 19.71 12.80
N LYS A 85 23.15 18.76 11.91
CA LYS A 85 22.85 19.06 10.50
C LYS A 85 21.55 19.85 10.34
N PHE A 86 20.51 19.53 11.11
CA PHE A 86 19.26 20.28 11.06
C PHE A 86 19.44 21.75 11.45
N ILE A 87 20.31 22.04 12.42
CA ILE A 87 20.62 23.42 12.83
C ILE A 87 21.41 24.17 11.75
N LYS A 88 22.40 23.52 11.12
CA LYS A 88 23.35 24.17 10.22
C LYS A 88 22.85 24.28 8.77
N ASP A 89 22.21 23.23 8.29
CA ASP A 89 22.04 23.00 6.85
C ASP A 89 20.57 22.99 6.41
N TYR A 90 19.62 22.81 7.33
CA TYR A 90 18.19 22.74 7.00
C TYR A 90 17.47 24.07 7.26
N THR A 91 16.41 24.30 6.49
CA THR A 91 15.56 25.48 6.58
C THR A 91 14.32 25.26 7.46
N VAL A 92 14.16 24.07 8.04
CA VAL A 92 13.06 23.70 8.95
C VAL A 92 13.63 23.07 10.22
N GLY A 93 12.94 23.26 11.35
CA GLY A 93 13.31 22.62 12.61
C GLY A 93 13.03 21.11 12.59
N LEU A 94 13.89 20.34 13.26
CA LEU A 94 13.78 18.87 13.35
C LEU A 94 12.40 18.42 13.88
N ASP A 95 11.87 19.11 14.89
CA ASP A 95 10.55 18.80 15.48
C ASP A 95 9.39 18.93 14.50
N ASN A 96 9.57 19.68 13.41
CA ASN A 96 8.57 19.89 12.36
C ASN A 96 8.82 19.00 11.13
N TYR A 97 9.91 18.23 11.13
CA TYR A 97 10.29 17.40 9.98
C TYR A 97 9.57 16.05 9.96
N SER A 98 9.29 15.47 11.14
CA SER A 98 8.62 14.17 11.22
C SER A 98 7.20 14.23 10.68
N VAL A 99 6.83 13.21 9.90
CA VAL A 99 5.43 13.01 9.48
C VAL A 99 4.62 12.67 10.72
N ARG A 100 3.54 13.41 10.96
CA ARG A 100 2.67 13.21 12.12
C ARG A 100 1.71 12.05 11.90
N ASP A 101 1.44 11.27 12.94
CA ASP A 101 0.59 10.08 12.86
C ASP A 101 -0.81 10.33 12.28
N TYR A 102 -1.40 11.50 12.56
CA TYR A 102 -2.72 11.87 12.03
C TYR A 102 -2.75 12.01 10.50
N LEU A 103 -1.59 12.13 9.83
CA LEU A 103 -1.48 12.14 8.37
C LEU A 103 -1.53 10.73 7.77
N ALA A 104 -1.44 9.69 8.60
CA ALA A 104 -1.57 8.28 8.22
C ALA A 104 -2.69 7.61 9.04
N PRO A 105 -3.97 7.97 8.82
CA PRO A 105 -5.08 7.62 9.71
C PRO A 105 -5.42 6.12 9.79
N ASN A 106 -4.91 5.29 8.89
CA ASN A 106 -5.11 3.85 8.91
C ASN A 106 -3.78 3.11 8.65
N PRO A 107 -2.87 3.10 9.62
CA PRO A 107 -1.54 2.52 9.41
C PRO A 107 -1.59 0.99 9.43
N TYR A 108 -0.74 0.37 8.62
CA TYR A 108 -0.36 -1.04 8.75
C TYR A 108 1.16 -1.10 8.88
N VAL A 109 1.63 -1.30 10.11
CA VAL A 109 3.04 -1.26 10.45
C VAL A 109 3.65 -2.64 10.21
N ILE A 110 4.75 -2.69 9.46
CA ILE A 110 5.54 -3.89 9.26
C ILE A 110 6.71 -3.80 10.22
N GLU A 111 6.64 -4.58 11.29
CA GLU A 111 7.68 -4.68 12.31
C GLU A 111 8.88 -5.46 11.77
N VAL A 112 10.08 -4.89 11.90
CA VAL A 112 11.33 -5.52 11.49
C VAL A 112 12.35 -5.32 12.60
N ASP A 113 12.68 -6.42 13.28
CA ASP A 113 13.76 -6.43 14.27
C ASP A 113 15.10 -6.44 13.55
N MET A 114 15.96 -5.49 13.88
CA MET A 114 17.31 -5.42 13.34
C MET A 114 18.24 -6.18 14.29
N GLU A 115 18.89 -7.24 13.80
CA GLU A 115 19.96 -7.89 14.55
C GLU A 115 21.11 -6.90 14.77
N ALA A 116 21.68 -6.92 15.98
CA ALA A 116 22.77 -6.04 16.41
C ALA A 116 24.14 -6.43 15.83
#